data_AF-A0A371GQ63-F1
#
_entry.id   AF-A0A371GQ63-F1
#
_cell.length_a   1.000
_cell.length_b   1.000
_cell.length_c   1.000
_cell.angle_alpha   90.00
_cell.angle_beta   90.00
_cell.angle_gamma   90.00
#
_symmetry.space_group_name_H-M   'P 1'
#
loop_
_entity.id
_entity.type
_entity.pdbx_description
1 polymer ?
#
loop_
_entity_poly.entity_id
_entity_poly.type
_entity_poly.pdbx_seq_one_letter_code
_entity_poly.pdbx_strand_id
1 'polypeptide(L)'
;MFRKVEINIPLLDAIKQISKYVKFLKELCVHKRGKMKGKGGVELSGIVSAETRIFSIPCTIDDHTFVDAMLDLEASINVMLTSVYKSLNFGALEPTRMTIQLANRSVVQPLGVLEDVLVQVNELIFPTDFYVLDMEDETS
;
A
#
# COMPACT_ATOMS: atom_id res chain seq x y z
N MET A 1 -7.70 -18.75 -16.56
CA MET A 1 -9.17 -18.83 -16.33
C MET A 1 -9.41 -18.73 -14.83
N PHE A 2 -9.53 -17.51 -14.30
CA PHE A 2 -9.76 -17.31 -12.87
C PHE A 2 -11.23 -17.58 -12.54
N ARG A 3 -11.47 -18.44 -11.53
CA ARG A 3 -12.81 -18.66 -10.99
C ARG A 3 -13.12 -17.49 -10.07
N LYS A 4 -14.25 -16.83 -10.32
CA LYS A 4 -14.83 -15.83 -9.42
C LYS A 4 -14.89 -16.43 -8.01
N VAL A 5 -14.07 -15.95 -7.08
CA VAL A 5 -14.08 -16.41 -5.69
C VAL A 5 -15.19 -15.64 -4.97
N GLU A 6 -16.36 -16.26 -4.80
CA GLU A 6 -17.41 -15.70 -3.96
C GLU A 6 -17.06 -15.96 -2.49
N ILE A 7 -16.51 -14.93 -1.84
CA ILE A 7 -16.23 -14.95 -0.41
C ILE A 7 -17.55 -14.74 0.34
N ASN A 8 -18.19 -15.85 0.74
CA ASN A 8 -19.40 -15.84 1.59
C ASN A 8 -19.02 -15.61 3.07
N ILE A 9 -18.56 -14.40 3.43
CA ILE A 9 -18.35 -14.04 4.84
C ILE A 9 -19.72 -13.73 5.48
N PRO A 10 -20.11 -14.40 6.58
CA PRO A 10 -21.32 -14.06 7.30
C PRO A 10 -21.33 -12.58 7.72
N LEU A 11 -22.48 -11.92 7.62
CA LEU A 11 -22.62 -10.48 7.94
C LEU A 11 -22.02 -10.10 9.31
N LEU A 12 -22.19 -10.96 10.31
CA LEU A 12 -21.65 -10.75 11.65
C LEU A 12 -20.11 -10.67 11.65
N ASP A 13 -19.44 -11.47 10.82
CA ASP A 13 -17.99 -11.50 10.74
C ASP A 13 -17.45 -10.29 9.96
N ALA A 14 -18.18 -9.84 8.92
CA ALA A 14 -17.89 -8.55 8.27
C ALA A 14 -18.01 -7.37 9.25
N ILE A 15 -19.05 -7.33 10.09
CA ILE A 15 -19.23 -6.29 11.12
C ILE A 15 -18.09 -6.32 12.14
N LYS A 16 -17.66 -7.51 12.58
CA LYS A 16 -16.50 -7.64 13.48
C LYS A 16 -15.22 -7.11 12.85
N GLN A 17 -15.02 -7.32 11.55
CA GLN A 17 -13.87 -6.76 10.85
C GLN A 17 -13.88 -5.22 10.84
N ILE A 18 -15.04 -4.57 10.72
CA ILE A 18 -15.14 -3.10 10.80
C ILE A 18 -14.60 -2.58 12.14
N SER A 19 -14.93 -3.24 13.26
CA SER A 19 -14.41 -2.85 14.58
C SER A 19 -12.89 -2.97 14.67
N LYS A 20 -12.33 -4.07 14.14
CA LYS A 20 -10.87 -4.27 14.04
C LYS A 20 -10.20 -3.22 13.15
N TYR A 21 -10.81 -2.89 12.01
CA TYR A 21 -10.34 -1.86 11.09
C TYR A 21 -10.30 -0.48 11.75
N VAL A 22 -11.37 -0.08 12.43
CA VAL A 22 -11.43 1.20 13.17
C VAL A 22 -10.35 1.27 14.25
N LYS A 23 -10.11 0.16 14.97
CA LYS A 23 -9.04 0.10 15.98
C LYS A 23 -7.66 0.29 15.33
N PHE A 24 -7.39 -0.42 14.24
CA PHE A 24 -6.13 -0.30 13.50
C PHE A 24 -5.88 1.14 13.00
N LEU A 25 -6.86 1.77 12.37
CA LEU A 25 -6.74 3.17 11.93
C LEU A 25 -6.47 4.15 13.08
N LYS A 26 -7.12 3.94 14.23
CA LYS A 26 -6.86 4.74 15.43
C LYS A 26 -5.43 4.57 15.93
N GLU A 27 -4.91 3.34 15.95
CA GLU A 27 -3.54 3.05 16.37
C GLU A 27 -2.51 3.70 15.44
N LEU A 28 -2.70 3.64 14.11
CA LEU A 28 -1.84 4.33 13.14
C LEU A 28 -1.76 5.84 13.42
N CYS A 29 -2.90 6.47 13.71
CA CYS A 29 -2.96 7.90 14.00
C CYS A 29 -2.33 8.29 15.35
N VAL A 30 -2.31 7.39 16.33
CA VAL A 30 -1.71 7.63 17.66
C VAL A 30 -0.19 7.48 17.61
N HIS A 31 0.33 6.46 16.92
CA HIS A 31 1.78 6.24 16.78
C HIS A 31 2.50 7.43 16.13
N LYS A 32 1.86 8.11 15.16
CA LYS A 32 2.39 9.36 14.57
C LYS A 32 2.57 10.47 15.61
N ARG A 33 1.61 10.65 16.53
CA ARG A 33 1.65 11.71 17.55
C ARG A 33 2.71 11.46 18.63
N GLY A 34 3.05 10.21 18.91
CA GLY A 34 4.09 9.85 19.88
C GLY A 34 5.51 10.19 19.43
N LYS A 35 5.82 10.05 18.13
CA LYS A 35 7.15 10.37 17.56
C LYS A 35 7.48 11.88 17.54
N MET A 36 6.52 12.77 17.76
CA MET A 36 6.73 14.22 17.82
C MET A 36 7.08 14.76 19.22
N LYS A 37 7.12 13.92 20.28
CA LYS A 37 7.48 14.34 21.64
C LYS A 37 8.73 13.61 22.14
N GLY A 38 9.90 13.98 21.64
CA GLY A 38 11.16 13.38 22.09
C GLY A 38 12.43 14.09 21.63
N LYS A 39 12.85 15.10 22.42
CA LYS A 39 14.21 15.63 22.66
C LYS A 39 15.06 16.18 21.51
N GLY A 40 15.35 17.50 21.62
CA GLY A 40 16.69 18.07 21.45
C GLY A 40 17.07 18.45 20.02
N GLY A 41 17.17 19.74 19.75
CA GLY A 41 17.46 20.27 18.42
C GLY A 41 18.84 19.94 17.87
N VAL A 42 18.90 19.77 16.56
CA VAL A 42 19.93 20.32 15.68
C VAL A 42 19.23 20.74 14.39
N GLU A 43 19.21 22.03 14.12
CA GLU A 43 18.89 22.61 12.83
C GLU A 43 20.07 22.31 11.88
N LEU A 44 19.85 21.55 10.81
CA LEU A 44 20.72 21.48 9.63
C LEU A 44 19.99 20.78 8.46
N SER A 45 19.65 21.59 7.46
CA SER A 45 19.45 21.21 6.04
C SER A 45 18.60 19.97 5.73
N GLY A 46 17.30 20.20 5.65
CA GLY A 46 16.35 19.34 4.95
C GLY A 46 14.98 19.92 5.21
N ILE A 47 14.19 20.20 4.18
CA ILE A 47 12.83 20.70 4.31
C ILE A 47 12.04 19.66 5.11
N VAL A 48 11.94 19.85 6.43
CA VAL A 48 11.06 19.05 7.29
C VAL A 48 9.65 19.55 7.00
N SER A 49 9.06 19.03 5.91
CA SER A 49 7.63 19.17 5.72
C SER A 49 6.95 18.22 6.72
N ALA A 50 6.28 18.82 7.70
CA ALA A 50 5.40 18.13 8.64
C ALA A 50 4.10 17.61 7.97
N GLU A 51 4.05 17.53 6.65
CA GLU A 51 2.81 17.46 5.86
C GLU A 51 2.53 16.07 5.28
N THR A 52 3.52 15.17 5.16
CA THR A 52 3.27 13.87 4.53
C THR A 52 2.46 12.94 5.46
N ARG A 53 1.29 12.49 4.99
CA ARG A 53 0.46 11.44 5.63
C ARG A 53 0.87 10.05 5.16
N ILE A 54 2.19 9.84 5.08
CA ILE A 54 2.79 8.57 4.67
C ILE A 54 3.09 7.74 5.92
N PHE A 55 2.71 6.47 5.89
CA PHE A 55 2.95 5.49 6.92
C PHE A 55 3.63 4.26 6.33
N SER A 56 4.41 3.59 7.16
CA SER A 56 4.98 2.28 6.85
C SER A 56 4.18 1.23 7.59
N ILE A 57 3.59 0.27 6.87
CA ILE A 57 2.85 -0.84 7.47
C ILE A 57 3.41 -2.17 6.97
N PRO A 58 3.56 -3.18 7.85
CA PRO A 58 3.84 -4.52 7.38
C PRO A 58 2.58 -5.08 6.72
N CYS A 59 2.74 -5.73 5.58
CA CYS A 59 1.65 -6.44 4.92
C CYS A 59 2.14 -7.74 4.30
N THR A 60 1.23 -8.67 4.08
CA THR A 60 1.49 -9.93 3.40
C THR A 60 0.62 -10.01 2.15
N ILE A 61 1.23 -10.36 1.03
CA ILE A 61 0.53 -10.63 -0.23
C ILE A 61 0.88 -12.07 -0.62
N ASP A 62 -0.13 -12.90 -0.75
CA ASP A 62 0.03 -14.35 -0.86
C ASP A 62 0.88 -14.91 0.31
N ASP A 63 2.06 -15.47 0.05
CA ASP A 63 3.03 -15.96 1.04
C ASP A 63 4.21 -14.99 1.30
N HIS A 64 4.21 -13.82 0.66
CA HIS A 64 5.31 -12.84 0.75
C HIS A 64 4.98 -11.75 1.77
N THR A 65 5.84 -11.59 2.78
CA THR A 65 5.69 -10.54 3.80
C THR A 65 6.61 -9.36 3.51
N PHE A 66 6.01 -8.18 3.38
CA PHE A 66 6.67 -6.89 3.22
C PHE A 66 6.67 -6.17 4.56
N VAL A 67 7.84 -5.84 5.08
CA VAL A 67 7.98 -5.20 6.41
C VAL A 67 7.62 -3.71 6.36
N ASP A 68 7.81 -3.07 5.20
CA ASP A 68 7.71 -1.64 5.01
C ASP A 68 6.91 -1.29 3.75
N ALA A 69 5.62 -1.64 3.72
CA ALA A 69 4.73 -1.19 2.66
C ALA A 69 4.29 0.25 2.92
N MET A 70 4.48 1.11 1.93
CA MET A 70 4.15 2.52 2.02
C MET A 70 2.64 2.74 1.86
N LEU A 71 2.01 3.29 2.89
CA LEU A 71 0.62 3.74 2.89
C LEU A 71 0.61 5.26 2.85
N ASP A 72 0.31 5.82 1.68
CA ASP A 72 0.08 7.25 1.51
C ASP A 72 -1.43 7.54 1.52
N LEU A 73 -1.89 8.27 2.54
CA LEU A 73 -3.31 8.64 2.65
C LEU A 73 -3.73 9.73 1.63
N GLU A 74 -2.77 10.36 0.95
CA GLU A 74 -3.04 11.35 -0.10
C GLU A 74 -2.99 10.73 -1.50
N ALA A 75 -2.50 9.49 -1.62
CA ALA A 75 -2.54 8.75 -2.87
C ALA A 75 -3.96 8.23 -3.14
N SER A 76 -4.40 8.39 -4.39
CA SER A 76 -5.72 7.93 -4.85
C SER A 76 -5.71 6.52 -5.47
N ILE A 77 -4.52 5.94 -5.65
CA ILE A 77 -4.31 4.66 -6.30
C ILE A 77 -3.24 3.85 -5.57
N ASN A 78 -3.31 2.52 -5.71
CA ASN A 78 -2.27 1.63 -5.22
C ASN A 78 -1.30 1.27 -6.35
N VAL A 79 -0.01 1.34 -6.07
CA VAL A 79 1.06 1.05 -7.02
C VAL A 79 1.88 -0.13 -6.51
N MET A 80 2.26 -1.01 -7.41
CA MET A 80 3.20 -2.10 -7.15
C MET A 80 4.42 -1.93 -8.06
N LEU A 81 5.61 -2.06 -7.50
CA LEU A 81 6.84 -2.04 -8.29
C LEU A 81 6.96 -3.32 -9.12
N THR A 82 7.56 -3.19 -10.32
CA THR A 82 7.79 -4.32 -11.22
C THR A 82 8.67 -5.39 -10.57
N SER A 83 9.62 -5.02 -9.72
CA SER A 83 10.46 -5.94 -8.94
C SER A 83 9.61 -6.79 -7.99
N VAL A 84 8.71 -6.16 -7.23
CA VAL A 84 7.76 -6.84 -6.33
C VAL A 84 6.78 -7.71 -7.10
N TYR A 85 6.24 -7.22 -8.22
CA TYR A 85 5.35 -8.00 -9.08
C TYR A 85 6.03 -9.30 -9.56
N LYS A 86 7.29 -9.19 -10.00
CA LYS A 86 8.08 -10.36 -10.46
C LYS A 86 8.32 -11.36 -9.34
N SER A 87 8.51 -10.94 -8.09
CA SER A 87 8.68 -11.87 -6.97
C SER A 87 7.42 -12.64 -6.63
N LEU A 88 6.24 -12.03 -6.81
CA LEU A 88 4.95 -12.65 -6.49
C LEU A 88 4.47 -13.66 -7.55
N ASN A 89 5.11 -13.70 -8.72
CA ASN A 89 4.85 -14.70 -9.78
C ASN A 89 3.38 -14.83 -10.21
N PHE A 90 2.64 -13.71 -10.29
CA PHE A 90 1.23 -13.67 -10.68
C PHE A 90 0.95 -13.99 -12.17
N GLY A 91 1.98 -14.28 -12.96
CA GLY A 91 1.84 -14.66 -14.38
C GLY A 91 2.05 -13.50 -15.34
N ALA A 92 1.18 -13.34 -16.33
CA ALA A 92 1.25 -12.24 -17.29
C ALA A 92 0.32 -11.10 -16.88
N LEU A 93 0.77 -9.85 -17.03
CA LEU A 93 -0.06 -8.66 -16.84
C LEU A 93 -0.87 -8.37 -18.08
N GLU A 94 -2.14 -8.00 -17.88
CA GLU A 94 -2.94 -7.39 -18.93
C GLU A 94 -2.50 -5.93 -19.12
N PRO A 95 -2.04 -5.55 -20.32
CA PRO A 95 -1.56 -4.19 -20.57
C PRO A 95 -2.69 -3.18 -20.46
N THR A 96 -2.40 -2.00 -19.90
CA THR A 96 -3.32 -0.87 -19.88
C THR A 96 -2.86 0.26 -20.78
N ARG A 97 -3.83 0.96 -21.39
CA ARG A 97 -3.59 2.19 -22.17
C ARG A 97 -3.67 3.46 -21.32
N MET A 98 -3.92 3.31 -20.01
CA MET A 98 -3.96 4.43 -19.07
C MET A 98 -2.56 4.97 -18.80
N THR A 99 -2.49 6.26 -18.48
CA THR A 99 -1.28 6.91 -17.96
C THR A 99 -1.55 7.47 -16.58
N ILE A 100 -0.55 7.45 -15.71
CA ILE A 100 -0.62 7.99 -14.35
C ILE A 100 0.28 9.23 -14.29
N GLN A 101 -0.24 10.31 -13.70
CA GLN A 101 0.58 11.46 -13.35
C GLN A 101 1.05 11.34 -11.90
N LEU A 102 2.37 11.30 -11.70
CA LEU A 102 2.98 11.22 -10.37
C LEU A 102 3.03 12.61 -9.72
N ALA A 103 3.32 12.65 -8.41
CA ALA A 103 3.42 13.90 -7.65
C ALA A 103 4.50 14.85 -8.20
N ASN A 104 5.58 14.31 -8.79
CA ASN A 104 6.61 15.08 -9.50
C ASN A 104 6.16 15.58 -10.89
N ARG A 105 4.88 15.42 -11.22
CA ARG A 105 4.22 15.77 -12.50
C ARG A 105 4.68 14.96 -13.70
N SER A 106 5.58 13.99 -13.54
CA SER A 106 5.92 13.04 -14.59
C SER A 106 4.72 12.16 -14.93
N VAL A 107 4.65 11.73 -16.18
CA VAL A 107 3.58 10.86 -16.68
C VAL A 107 4.21 9.51 -17.01
N VAL A 108 3.67 8.46 -16.40
CA VAL A 108 4.15 7.09 -16.57
C VAL A 108 3.02 6.21 -17.09
N GLN A 109 3.35 5.28 -17.99
CA GLN A 109 2.42 4.24 -18.43
C GLN A 109 2.67 2.98 -17.61
N PRO A 110 1.66 2.45 -16.88
CA PRO A 110 1.80 1.17 -16.20
C PRO A 110 2.02 0.02 -17.17
N LEU A 111 2.76 -0.99 -16.71
CA LEU A 111 2.92 -2.25 -17.45
C LEU A 111 1.58 -3.00 -17.54
N GLY A 112 0.73 -2.84 -16.53
CA GLY A 112 -0.60 -3.41 -16.48
C GLY A 112 -1.28 -3.15 -15.15
N VAL A 113 -2.46 -3.74 -14.98
CA VAL A 113 -3.23 -3.72 -13.74
C VAL A 113 -3.29 -5.14 -13.19
N LEU A 114 -3.08 -5.26 -11.88
CA LEU A 114 -3.25 -6.50 -11.14
C LEU A 114 -4.50 -6.37 -10.28
N GLU A 115 -5.57 -7.07 -10.66
CA GLU A 115 -6.89 -6.96 -10.05
C GLU A 115 -7.10 -7.98 -8.92
N ASP A 116 -7.95 -7.65 -7.95
CA ASP A 116 -8.41 -8.54 -6.88
C ASP A 116 -7.29 -9.16 -6.01
N VAL A 117 -6.20 -8.42 -5.78
CA VAL A 117 -5.10 -8.87 -4.92
C VAL A 117 -5.52 -8.83 -3.47
N LEU A 118 -5.38 -9.96 -2.77
CA LEU A 118 -5.62 -10.03 -1.33
C LEU A 118 -4.38 -9.59 -0.56
N VAL A 119 -4.49 -8.46 0.13
CA VAL A 119 -3.44 -7.92 0.98
C VAL A 119 -3.84 -8.09 2.44
N GLN A 120 -3.03 -8.81 3.20
CA GLN A 120 -3.22 -8.96 4.63
C GLN A 120 -2.42 -7.89 5.38
N VAL A 121 -3.09 -7.14 6.25
CA VAL A 121 -2.47 -6.21 7.19
C VAL A 121 -2.92 -6.61 8.59
N ASN A 122 -1.98 -7.07 9.41
CA ASN A 122 -2.28 -7.66 10.71
C ASN A 122 -3.28 -8.84 10.58
N GLU A 123 -4.46 -8.74 11.19
CA GLU A 123 -5.53 -9.76 11.13
C GLU A 123 -6.60 -9.46 10.06
N LEU A 124 -6.39 -8.43 9.25
CA LEU A 124 -7.37 -7.96 8.27
C LEU A 124 -6.89 -8.28 6.85
N ILE A 125 -7.81 -8.68 5.98
CA ILE A 125 -7.55 -8.97 4.57
C ILE A 125 -8.35 -7.98 3.74
N PHE A 126 -7.68 -7.31 2.80
CA PHE A 126 -8.27 -6.32 1.91
C PHE A 126 -8.07 -6.76 0.47
N PRO A 127 -9.13 -6.90 -0.33
CA PRO A 127 -9.00 -6.97 -1.78
C PRO A 127 -8.62 -5.58 -2.31
N THR A 128 -7.64 -5.52 -3.20
CA THR A 128 -7.22 -4.28 -3.86
C THR A 128 -6.64 -4.55 -5.23
N ASP A 129 -6.76 -3.56 -6.11
CA ASP A 129 -6.10 -3.55 -7.40
C ASP A 129 -4.79 -2.76 -7.31
N PHE A 130 -3.78 -3.15 -8.10
CA PHE A 130 -2.50 -2.45 -8.19
C PHE A 130 -2.17 -2.09 -9.63
N TYR A 131 -1.68 -0.87 -9.83
CA TYR A 131 -1.00 -0.49 -11.07
C TYR A 131 0.46 -0.89 -10.98
N VAL A 132 0.94 -1.73 -11.90
CA VAL A 132 2.34 -2.17 -11.90
C VAL A 132 3.18 -1.16 -12.67
N LEU A 133 4.13 -0.51 -11.96
CA LEU A 133 5.03 0.48 -12.52
C LEU A 133 6.46 -0.03 -12.56
N ASP A 134 7.17 0.29 -13.65
CA ASP A 134 8.62 0.10 -13.74
C ASP A 134 9.27 1.40 -13.27
N MET A 135 9.71 1.41 -12.02
CA MET A 135 10.48 2.49 -11.42
C MET A 135 11.82 1.91 -11.00
N GLU A 136 12.89 2.71 -11.12
CA GLU A 136 14.20 2.29 -10.64
C GLU A 136 14.11 2.03 -9.13
N ASP A 137 14.44 0.81 -8.71
CA ASP A 137 14.66 0.52 -7.30
C ASP A 137 15.90 1.33 -6.91
N GLU A 138 15.73 2.38 -6.10
CA GLU A 138 16.83 3.10 -5.46
C GLU A 138 17.49 2.17 -4.42
N THR A 139 18.13 1.09 -4.90
CA THR A 139 19.08 0.31 -4.11
C THR A 139 20.39 1.07 -4.12
N SER A 140 20.56 1.99 -3.18
CA SER A 140 21.85 2.54 -2.75
C SER A 140 22.09 2.26 -1.28
#